data_AF-A0A950TP81-F1
#
_entry.id   AF-A0A950TP81-F1
#
_cell.length_a   1.000
_cell.length_b   1.000
_cell.length_c   1.000
_cell.angle_alpha   90.00
_cell.angle_beta   90.00
_cell.angle_gamma   90.00
#
_symmetry.space_group_name_H-M   'P 1'
#
loop_
_entity.id
_entity.type
_entity.pdbx_description
1 polymer ?
#
loop_
_entity_poly.entity_id
_entity_poly.type
_entity_poly.pdbx_seq_one_letter_code
_entity_poly.pdbx_strand_id
1 'polypeptide(L)' 'MSELRQIKRALISVSDKTGVVDLALVLTEFGVEIISTGGTAKALRESGLDVRDVSVVTGFPE' A
#
# COMPACT_ATOMS: atom_id res chain seq x y z
N MET A 1 20.17 13.34 15.56
CA MET A 1 19.64 11.96 15.61
C MET A 1 18.21 12.03 15.12
N SER A 2 17.84 11.32 14.05
CA SER A 2 16.43 11.31 13.61
C SER A 2 15.61 10.49 14.60
N GLU A 3 14.56 11.07 15.14
CA GLU A 3 13.56 10.33 15.91
C GLU A 3 12.90 9.27 15.02
N LEU A 4 12.64 8.10 15.59
CA LEU A 4 11.82 7.08 14.93
C LEU A 4 10.40 7.64 14.73
N ARG A 5 9.92 7.63 13.49
CA ARG A 5 8.55 8.03 13.14
C ARG A 5 7.71 6.78 12.91
N GLN A 6 6.57 6.71 13.59
CA GLN A 6 5.58 5.66 13.33
C GLN A 6 5.01 5.81 11.92
N ILE A 7 5.03 4.71 11.16
CA ILE A 7 4.40 4.64 9.84
C ILE A 7 2.89 4.57 10.04
N LYS A 8 2.15 5.49 9.42
CA LYS A 8 0.68 5.51 9.46
C LYS A 8 0.05 5.10 8.13
N ARG A 9 0.75 5.36 7.02
CA ARG A 9 0.31 5.08 5.66
C ARG A 9 1.50 4.66 4.81
N ALA A 10 1.32 3.75 3.87
CA ALA A 10 2.35 3.29 2.94
C ALA A 10 1.85 3.39 1.49
N LEU A 11 2.59 4.09 0.63
CA LEU A 11 2.37 4.08 -0.82
C LEU A 11 3.21 2.96 -1.44
N ILE A 12 2.57 1.95 -2.03
CA ILE A 12 3.24 0.80 -2.64
C ILE A 12 2.99 0.81 -4.15
N SER A 13 4.04 0.90 -4.95
CA SER A 13 3.97 0.87 -6.41
C SER A 13 5.21 0.19 -6.97
N VAL A 14 5.08 -1.06 -7.41
CA VAL A 14 6.22 -1.91 -7.77
C VAL A 14 5.96 -2.72 -9.05
N SER A 15 6.97 -2.80 -9.91
CA SER A 15 6.93 -3.58 -11.14
C SER A 15 7.04 -5.08 -10.85
N ASP A 16 8.00 -5.49 -10.02
CA ASP A 16 8.10 -6.84 -9.48
C ASP A 16 7.22 -6.94 -8.21
N LYS A 17 6.31 -7.92 -8.19
CA LYS A 17 5.37 -8.13 -7.08
C LYS A 17 5.86 -9.19 -6.09
N THR A 18 7.06 -9.72 -6.25
CA THR A 18 7.64 -10.69 -5.33
C THR A 18 7.62 -10.15 -3.90
N GLY A 19 6.93 -10.86 -3.00
CA GLY A 19 6.81 -10.50 -1.57
C GLY A 19 5.94 -9.28 -1.24
N VAL A 20 5.26 -8.66 -2.22
CA VAL A 20 4.49 -7.42 -1.98
C VAL A 20 3.28 -7.65 -1.06
N VAL A 21 2.64 -8.81 -1.18
CA VAL A 21 1.48 -9.20 -0.36
C VAL A 21 1.91 -9.42 1.09
N ASP A 22 3.00 -10.15 1.32
CA ASP A 22 3.51 -10.41 2.67
C ASP A 22 3.90 -9.11 3.39
N LEU A 23 4.57 -8.19 2.66
CA LEU A 23 4.90 -6.87 3.18
C LEU A 23 3.65 -6.07 3.56
N ALA A 24 2.67 -6.00 2.67
CA ALA A 24 1.45 -5.22 2.89
C ALA A 24 0.57 -5.81 4.01
N LEU A 25 0.55 -7.13 4.15
CA LEU A 25 -0.12 -7.82 5.25
C LEU A 25 0.46 -7.38 6.60
N VAL A 26 1.78 -7.47 6.77
CA VAL A 26 2.44 -7.04 8.02
C VAL A 26 2.16 -5.57 8.30
N LEU A 27 2.27 -4.69 7.30
CA LEU A 27 1.94 -3.27 7.49
C LEU A 27 0.50 -3.07 7.97
N THR A 28 -0.46 -3.81 7.40
CA THR A 28 -1.86 -3.75 7.78
C THR A 28 -2.09 -4.25 9.21
N GLU A 29 -1.38 -5.29 9.66
CA GLU A 29 -1.40 -5.77 11.06
C GLU A 29 -0.96 -4.69 12.07
N PHE A 30 -0.07 -3.79 11.65
CA PHE A 30 0.32 -2.61 12.44
C PHE A 30 -0.61 -1.40 12.28
N GLY A 31 -1.74 -1.56 11.57
CA GLY A 31 -2.72 -0.49 11.35
C GLY A 31 -2.28 0.56 10.32
N VAL A 32 -1.37 0.20 9.41
CA VAL A 32 -0.93 1.08 8.32
C VAL A 32 -1.94 1.04 7.17
N GLU A 33 -2.43 2.21 6.74
CA GLU A 33 -3.25 2.34 5.54
C GLU A 33 -2.40 2.10 4.28
N ILE A 34 -2.81 1.15 3.43
CA ILE A 34 -2.14 0.88 2.16
C ILE A 34 -2.75 1.74 1.06
N ILE A 35 -1.90 2.48 0.37
CA ILE A 35 -2.25 3.27 -0.82
C ILE A 35 -1.51 2.64 -2.00
N SER A 36 -2.21 2.36 -3.09
CA SER A 36 -1.59 1.80 -4.30
C SER A 36 -2.39 2.17 -5.54
N THR A 37 -1.88 1.76 -6.70
CA THR A 37 -2.50 2.02 -8.00
C THR A 37 -2.17 0.90 -9.00
N GLY A 38 -2.86 0.88 -10.14
CA GLY A 38 -2.59 -0.03 -11.25
C GLY A 38 -2.44 -1.51 -10.86
N GLY A 39 -1.42 -2.16 -11.43
CA GLY A 39 -1.16 -3.59 -11.23
C GLY A 39 -0.75 -3.99 -9.80
N THR A 40 -0.19 -3.06 -9.02
CA THR A 40 0.14 -3.34 -7.60
C THR A 40 -1.13 -3.35 -6.75
N ALA A 41 -2.01 -2.37 -6.92
CA ALA A 41 -3.30 -2.35 -6.21
C ALA A 41 -4.13 -3.60 -6.51
N LYS A 42 -4.14 -4.04 -7.78
CA LYS A 42 -4.82 -5.27 -8.18
C LYS A 42 -4.30 -6.50 -7.43
N ALA A 43 -2.98 -6.71 -7.41
CA ALA A 43 -2.37 -7.87 -6.74
C ALA A 43 -2.68 -7.91 -5.23
N LEU A 44 -2.67 -6.74 -4.57
CA LEU A 44 -2.98 -6.62 -3.14
C LEU A 44 -4.47 -6.86 -2.84
N ARG A 45 -5.38 -6.36 -3.69
CA ARG A 45 -6.82 -6.62 -3.54
C ARG A 45 -7.18 -8.08 -3.78
N GLU A 46 -6.52 -8.73 -4.73
CA GLU A 46 -6.72 -10.16 -5.01
C GLU A 46 -6.31 -11.05 -3.82
N SER A 47 -5.40 -10.57 -2.95
CA SER A 47 -5.07 -11.24 -1.70
C SER A 47 -6.00 -10.87 -0.53
N GLY A 48 -7.07 -10.11 -0.77
CA GLY A 48 -8.05 -9.70 0.23
C GLY A 48 -7.63 -8.51 1.10
N LEU A 49 -6.56 -7.79 0.76
CA LEU A 49 -6.15 -6.60 1.49
C LEU A 49 -7.00 -5.38 1.08
N ASP A 50 -7.34 -4.53 2.06
CA ASP A 50 -7.93 -3.23 1.77
C ASP A 50 -6.85 -2.28 1.22
N VAL A 51 -7.15 -1.63 0.11
CA VAL A 51 -6.22 -0.78 -0.62
C VAL A 51 -6.96 0.46 -1.09
N ARG A 52 -6.48 1.61 -0.63
CA ARG A 52 -6.95 2.91 -1.10
C ARG A 52 -6.28 3.27 -2.43
N ASP A 53 -7.07 3.63 -3.43
CA ASP A 53 -6.52 4.10 -4.70
C ASP A 53 -5.82 5.45 -4.54
N VAL A 54 -4.70 5.63 -5.24
CA VAL A 54 -4.01 6.92 -5.34
C VAL A 54 -4.94 8.01 -5.86
N SER A 55 -5.83 7.70 -6.81
CA SER A 55 -6.79 8.67 -7.38
C SER A 55 -7.76 9.24 -6.33
N VAL A 56 -8.11 8.46 -5.30
CA VAL A 56 -8.94 8.93 -4.17
C VAL A 56 -8.15 9.89 -3.27
N VAL A 57 -6.83 9.72 -3.19
CA VAL A 57 -5.96 10.59 -2.39
C VAL A 57 -5.66 11.91 -3.12
N THR A 58 -5.46 11.84 -4.44
CA THR A 58 -5.05 12.99 -5.25
C THR A 58 -6.23 13.77 -5.83
N GLY A 59 -7.38 13.13 -6.05
CA GLY A 59 -8.49 13.69 -6.81
C GLY A 59 -8.27 13.69 -8.33
N PHE A 60 -7.23 13.02 -8.83
CA PHE A 60 -6.91 12.92 -10.25
C PHE A 60 -6.98 11.46 -10.72
N PRO A 61 -7.49 11.18 -11.93
CA PRO A 61 -7.47 9.83 -12.50
C PRO A 61 -6.03 9.36 -12.76
N GLU A 62 -5.88 8.04 -12.86
CA GLU A 62 -4.62 7.37 -13.26
C GLU A 62 -4.45 7.35 -14.79
#